data_AF-A0AAU6A622-F1
#
_entry.id   AF-A0AAU6A622-F1
#
_cell.length_a   1.000
_cell.length_b   1.000
_cell.length_c   1.000
_cell.angle_alpha   90.00
_cell.angle_beta   90.00
_cell.angle_gamma   90.00
#
_symmetry.space_group_name_H-M   'P 1'
#
loop_
_entity.id
_entity.type
_entity.pdbx_description
1 polymer ?
#
loop_
_entity_poly.entity_id
_entity_poly.type
_entity_poly.pdbx_seq_one_letter_code
_entity_poly.pdbx_strand_id
1 'polypeptide(L)' 'MRAKMLCLRCYTPGETARRTRAVWSHLCLGCHYHQYEIGPTYEQVRAWRTEVGELVQTLGVP' A
#
# COMPACT_ATOMS: atom_id res chain seq x y z
N MET A 1 3.27 11.86 -0.19
CA MET A 1 2.86 10.67 0.61
C MET A 1 3.91 10.18 1.62
N ARG A 2 5.21 10.19 1.31
CA ARG A 2 6.27 9.67 2.19
C ARG A 2 6.25 10.22 3.63
N ALA A 3 6.06 11.54 3.82
CA ALA A 3 5.96 12.16 5.15
C ALA A 3 4.75 11.66 5.96
N LYS A 4 3.56 11.57 5.33
CA LYS A 4 2.35 11.03 5.96
C LYS A 4 2.54 9.58 6.44
N MET A 5 3.31 8.77 5.70
CA MET A 5 3.63 7.38 6.09
C MET A 5 4.64 7.26 7.22
N LEU A 6 5.53 8.24 7.37
CA LEU A 6 6.42 8.29 8.53
C LEU A 6 5.63 8.63 9.80
N CYS A 7 4.71 9.59 9.69
CA CYS A 7 3.81 9.97 10.79
C CYS A 7 2.83 8.86 11.17
N LEU A 8 2.44 7.96 10.25
CA LEU A 8 1.47 6.90 10.52
C LEU A 8 1.84 6.04 11.74
N ARG A 9 3.14 5.80 11.98
CA ARG A 9 3.63 5.04 13.15
C ARG A 9 3.29 5.69 14.49
N CYS A 10 3.05 6.99 14.50
CA CYS A 10 2.66 7.74 15.70
C CYS A 10 1.15 7.65 15.99
N TYR A 11 0.34 7.23 15.00
CA TYR A 11 -1.12 7.23 15.10
C TYR A 11 -1.76 5.85 14.97
N THR A 12 -0.99 4.82 14.63
CA THR A 12 -1.50 3.46 14.38
C THR A 12 -0.57 2.42 14.99
N PRO A 13 -1.04 1.19 15.21
CA PRO A 13 -0.15 0.07 15.51
C PRO A 13 0.99 -0.03 14.49
N GLY A 14 2.19 -0.38 14.97
CA GLY A 14 3.38 -0.45 14.13
C GLY A 14 3.24 -1.43 12.96
N GLU A 15 2.45 -2.49 13.13
CA GLU A 15 2.10 -3.42 12.06
C GLU A 15 1.29 -2.76 10.94
N THR A 16 0.21 -2.06 11.26
CA THR A 16 -0.62 -1.31 10.31
C THR A 16 0.21 -0.28 9.54
N ALA A 17 1.13 0.40 10.21
CA ALA A 17 2.03 1.35 9.57
C ALA A 17 3.03 0.69 8.61
N ARG A 18 3.58 -0.49 8.95
CA ARG A 18 4.44 -1.27 8.05
C ARG A 18 3.65 -1.76 6.83
N ARG A 19 2.46 -2.34 7.05
CA ARG A 19 1.55 -2.82 6.00
C ARG A 19 1.18 -1.70 5.03
N THR A 20 0.81 -0.53 5.54
CA THR A 20 0.52 0.68 4.74
C THR A 20 1.70 1.11 3.88
N ARG A 21 2.93 1.08 4.43
CA ARG A 21 4.13 1.43 3.67
C ARG A 21 4.45 0.39 2.58
N ALA A 22 4.24 -0.89 2.87
CA ALA A 22 4.47 -1.98 1.93
C ALA A 22 3.51 -1.87 0.74
N VAL A 23 2.19 -1.80 0.99
CA VAL A 23 1.19 -1.71 -0.08
C VAL A 23 1.36 -0.45 -0.92
N TRP A 24 1.74 0.68 -0.32
CA TRP A 24 2.04 1.90 -1.08
C TRP A 24 3.24 1.74 -2.01
N SER A 25 4.30 1.07 -1.56
CA SER A 25 5.48 0.81 -2.39
C SER A 25 5.12 -0.06 -3.59
N HIS A 26 4.26 -1.07 -3.39
CA HIS A 26 3.75 -1.92 -4.46
C HIS A 26 2.87 -1.17 -5.46
N LEU A 27 1.96 -0.30 -4.99
CA LEU A 27 1.15 0.53 -5.87
C LEU A 27 2.01 1.50 -6.69
N CYS A 28 3.00 2.14 -6.06
CA CYS A 28 3.96 2.98 -6.80
C CYS A 28 4.67 2.17 -7.89
N LEU A 29 5.16 0.96 -7.57
CA LEU A 29 5.79 0.09 -8.56
C LEU A 29 4.85 -0.22 -9.73
N GLY A 30 3.59 -0.56 -9.46
CA GLY A 30 2.59 -0.81 -10.49
C GLY A 30 2.30 0.42 -11.37
N CYS A 31 2.33 1.63 -10.79
CA CYS A 31 2.14 2.88 -11.53
C CYS A 31 3.39 3.36 -12.30
N HIS A 32 4.59 2.94 -11.87
CA HIS A 32 5.86 3.27 -12.52
C HIS A 32 6.32 2.22 -13.54
N TYR A 33 5.48 1.21 -13.81
CA TYR A 33 5.76 0.16 -14.77
C TYR A 33 5.98 0.70 -16.19
N HIS A 34 7.05 0.25 -16.84
CA HIS A 34 7.31 0.51 -18.25
C HIS A 34 6.95 -0.69 -19.14
N GLN A 35 6.47 -0.43 -20.37
CA GLN A 35 5.91 -1.44 -21.27
C GLN A 35 6.85 -2.60 -21.65
N TYR A 36 8.15 -2.45 -21.43
CA TYR A 36 9.19 -3.45 -21.72
C TYR A 36 9.63 -4.25 -20.49
N GLU A 37 9.06 -4.00 -19.32
CA GLU A 37 9.34 -4.75 -18.09
C GLU A 37 8.32 -5.90 -17.94
N ILE A 38 8.57 -6.83 -17.02
CA ILE A 38 7.51 -7.76 -16.59
C ILE A 38 6.72 -7.04 -15.49
N GLY A 39 5.50 -6.64 -15.82
CA GLY A 39 4.61 -5.93 -14.90
C GLY A 39 4.07 -6.82 -13.79
N PRO A 40 3.46 -6.22 -12.75
CA PRO A 40 2.81 -7.00 -11.72
C PRO A 40 1.66 -7.83 -12.30
N THR A 41 1.52 -9.06 -11.82
CA THR A 41 0.45 -9.95 -12.24
C THR A 41 -0.90 -9.43 -11.75
N TYR A 42 -1.98 -9.88 -12.41
CA TYR A 42 -3.34 -9.60 -11.95
C TYR A 42 -3.56 -10.01 -10.49
N GLU A 43 -3.00 -11.15 -10.07
CA GLU A 43 -3.12 -11.63 -8.69
C GLU A 43 -2.40 -10.72 -7.69
N GLN A 44 -1.22 -10.20 -8.05
CA GLN A 44 -0.50 -9.22 -7.24
C GLN A 44 -1.32 -7.94 -7.08
N VAL A 45 -1.84 -7.39 -8.18
CA VAL A 45 -2.68 -6.18 -8.14
C VAL A 45 -3.96 -6.40 -7.33
N ARG A 46 -4.60 -7.57 -7.48
CA ARG A 46 -5.77 -7.96 -6.69
C ARG A 46 -5.44 -8.02 -5.19
N ALA A 47 -4.33 -8.65 -4.83
CA ALA A 47 -3.90 -8.76 -3.43
C ALA A 47 -3.61 -7.37 -2.83
N TRP A 48 -2.93 -6.49 -3.58
CA TRP A 48 -2.69 -5.11 -3.12
C TRP A 48 -3.99 -4.33 -2.92
N ARG A 49 -4.98 -4.50 -3.81
CA ARG A 49 -6.29 -3.87 -3.66
C ARG A 49 -7.03 -4.36 -2.41
N THR A 50 -7.00 -5.67 -2.14
CA THR A 50 -7.59 -6.24 -0.91
C THR A 50 -6.91 -5.68 0.33
N GLU A 51 -5.58 -5.65 0.35
CA GLU A 51 -4.78 -5.10 1.44
C GLU A 51 -5.11 -3.62 1.72
N VAL A 52 -5.26 -2.80 0.67
CA VAL A 52 -5.73 -1.41 0.83
C VAL A 52 -7.12 -1.37 1.49
N GLY A 53 -8.04 -2.22 1.06
CA GLY A 53 -9.40 -2.27 1.62
C GLY A 53 -9.40 -2.63 3.12
N GLU A 54 -8.57 -3.58 3.53
CA GLU A 54 -8.38 -3.93 4.95
C GLU A 54 -7.77 -2.78 5.75
N LEU A 55 -6.74 -2.13 5.20
CA LEU A 55 -6.08 -1.01 5.86
C LEU A 55 -6.99 0.21 5.99
N VAL A 56 -7.81 0.54 4.98
CA VAL A 56 -8.77 1.64 5.06
C VAL A 56 -9.80 1.39 6.16
N GLN A 57 -10.34 0.17 6.26
CA GLN A 57 -11.24 -0.22 7.34
C GLN A 57 -10.56 -0.14 8.72
N THR A 58 -9.31 -0.60 8.81
CA THR A 58 -8.52 -0.59 10.05
C THR A 58 -8.17 0.83 10.51
N LEU A 59 -7.91 1.74 9.56
CA LEU A 59 -7.54 3.13 9.83
C LEU A 59 -8.74 4.03 10.11
N GLY A 60 -9.97 3.53 9.97
CA GLY A 60 -11.18 4.23 10.42
C GLY A 60 -11.41 5.56 9.69
N VAL A 61 -11.33 5.55 8.36
CA VAL A 61 -11.92 6.65 7.58
C VAL A 61 -13.44 6.41 7.57
N PRO A 62 -14.26 7.25 8.22
CA PRO A 62 -15.72 7.20 8.05
C PRO A 62 -16.14 7.54 6.62
#